data_AF-A0A4Q3T9K0-F1
#
_entry.id   AF-A0A4Q3T9K0-F1
#
_cell.length_a   1.000
_cell.length_b   1.000
_cell.length_c   1.000
_cell.angle_alpha   90.00
_cell.angle_beta   90.00
_cell.angle_gamma   90.00
#
_symmetry.space_group_name_H-M   'P 1'
#
loop_
_entity.id
_entity.type
_entity.pdbx_description
1 polymer ?
#
loop_
_entity_poly.entity_id
_entity_poly.type
_entity_poly.pdbx_seq_one_letter_code
_entity_poly.pdbx_strand_id
1 'polypeptide(L)' 'MLVHSPRAGRALARLDGLDGRLAVVISEAAAQGISATPFGEIRIAAQPTENALLQALGNPARAV' A
#
# COMPACT_ATOMS: atom_id res chain seq x y z
N MET A 1 -1.57 3.73 4.93
CA MET A 1 -2.03 2.34 5.18
C MET A 1 -1.10 1.37 4.51
N LEU A 2 -0.80 0.23 5.15
CA LEU A 2 0.06 -0.83 4.59
C LEU A 2 -0.80 -2.03 4.17
N VAL A 3 -0.70 -2.43 2.90
CA VAL A 3 -1.47 -3.54 2.32
C VAL A 3 -0.51 -4.64 1.89
N HIS A 4 -0.45 -5.70 2.67
CA HIS A 4 0.49 -6.81 2.50
C HIS A 4 -0.11 -8.01 1.74
N SER A 5 -1.34 -7.92 1.24
CA SER A 5 -1.93 -8.97 0.40
C SER A 5 -3.07 -8.45 -0.49
N PRO A 6 -3.37 -9.13 -1.62
CA PRO A 6 -4.54 -8.81 -2.45
C PRO A 6 -5.87 -8.98 -1.72
N ARG A 7 -5.93 -9.86 -0.71
CA ARG A 7 -7.11 -10.02 0.14
C ARG A 7 -7.30 -8.78 1.03
N ALA A 8 -6.23 -8.26 1.63
CA ALA A 8 -6.30 -7.05 2.43
C ALA A 8 -6.76 -5.84 1.59
N GLY A 9 -6.26 -5.71 0.36
CA GLY A 9 -6.71 -4.64 -0.56
C GLY A 9 -8.21 -4.70 -0.83
N ARG A 10 -8.75 -5.87 -1.17
CA ARG A 10 -10.20 -6.05 -1.39
C ARG A 10 -11.05 -5.79 -0.15
N ALA A 11 -10.54 -6.12 1.04
CA ALA A 11 -11.22 -5.80 2.30
C ALA A 11 -11.24 -4.29 2.55
N LEU A 12 -10.11 -3.63 2.27
CA LEU A 12 -9.94 -2.19 2.43
C LEU A 12 -10.85 -1.39 1.51
N ALA A 13 -11.10 -1.87 0.29
CA ALA A 13 -12.00 -1.22 -0.66
C ALA A 13 -13.47 -1.13 -0.22
N ARG A 14 -13.83 -1.77 0.89
CA ARG A 14 -15.17 -1.69 1.50
C ARG A 14 -15.23 -0.73 2.69
N LEU A 15 -14.13 -0.07 3.02
CA LEU A 15 -14.05 0.88 4.12
C LEU A 15 -14.20 2.31 3.60
N ASP A 16 -14.88 3.13 4.38
CA ASP A 16 -14.97 4.58 4.16
C ASP A 16 -13.78 5.33 4.81
N GLY A 17 -13.63 6.61 4.47
CA GLY A 17 -12.65 7.50 5.12
C GLY A 17 -11.20 7.29 4.67
N LEU A 18 -11.02 6.77 3.45
CA LEU A 18 -9.72 6.55 2.81
C LEU A 18 -9.21 7.77 2.02
N ASP A 19 -10.08 8.78 1.87
CA ASP A 19 -9.84 10.00 1.10
C ASP A 19 -8.54 10.70 1.50
N GLY A 20 -7.72 11.00 0.49
CA GLY A 20 -6.47 11.76 0.66
C GLY A 20 -5.37 11.02 1.44
N ARG A 21 -5.58 9.77 1.87
CA ARG A 21 -4.56 8.99 2.56
C ARG A 21 -3.56 8.37 1.57
N LEU A 22 -2.36 8.09 2.05
CA LEU A 22 -1.37 7.27 1.35
C LEU A 22 -1.65 5.78 1.61
N ALA A 23 -1.73 4.99 0.55
CA ALA A 23 -1.67 3.52 0.60
C ALA A 23 -0.31 3.04 0.08
N VAL A 24 0.33 2.14 0.82
CA VAL A 24 1.55 1.45 0.39
C VAL A 24 1.22 -0.03 0.29
N VAL A 25 1.43 -0.63 -0.88
CA VAL A 25 1.02 -1.99 -1.20
C VAL A 25 2.21 -2.86 -1.60
N ILE A 26 2.13 -4.14 -1.28
CA ILE A 26 3.21 -5.12 -1.51
C ILE A 26 3.37 -5.54 -2.97
N SER A 27 2.33 -5.36 -3.79
CA SER A 27 2.31 -5.83 -5.18
C SER A 27 1.21 -5.15 -5.99
N GLU A 28 1.29 -5.24 -7.32
CA GLU A 28 0.25 -4.75 -8.23
C GLU A 28 -1.11 -5.41 -7.98
N ALA A 29 -1.14 -6.71 -7.68
CA ALA A 29 -2.39 -7.40 -7.35
C ALA A 29 -3.07 -6.83 -6.09
N ALA A 30 -2.29 -6.33 -5.13
CA ALA A 30 -2.84 -5.61 -3.98
C ALA A 30 -3.31 -4.20 -4.35
N ALA A 31 -2.60 -3.51 -5.25
CA ALA A 31 -2.99 -2.20 -5.78
C ALA A 31 -4.34 -2.27 -6.53
N GLN A 32 -4.52 -3.27 -7.40
CA GLN A 32 -5.75 -3.46 -8.18
C GLN A 32 -6.97 -3.53 -7.26
N GLY A 33 -6.85 -4.23 -6.13
CA GLY A 33 -7.94 -4.38 -5.16
C GLY A 33 -8.41 -3.08 -4.51
N ILE A 34 -7.60 -2.01 -4.55
CA ILE A 34 -7.91 -0.69 -3.98
C ILE A 34 -7.90 0.43 -5.02
N SER A 35 -7.74 0.12 -6.31
CA SER A 35 -7.60 1.10 -7.38
C SER A 35 -8.78 2.06 -7.52
N ALA A 36 -9.98 1.63 -7.14
CA ALA A 36 -11.20 2.44 -7.17
C ALA A 36 -11.46 3.23 -5.86
N THR A 37 -10.59 3.10 -4.85
CA THR A 37 -10.74 3.82 -3.58
C THR A 37 -10.12 5.21 -3.66
N PRO A 38 -10.62 6.20 -2.89
CA PRO A 38 -10.20 7.59 -3.00
C PRO A 38 -8.86 7.90 -2.30
N PHE A 39 -7.90 6.96 -2.31
CA PHE A 39 -6.56 7.26 -1.81
C PHE A 39 -5.97 8.44 -2.56
N GLY A 40 -5.32 9.35 -1.84
CA GLY A 40 -4.61 10.47 -2.45
C GLY A 40 -3.34 10.02 -3.18
N GLU A 41 -2.74 8.91 -2.73
CA GLU A 41 -1.57 8.31 -3.35
C GLU A 41 -1.54 6.81 -3.08
N ILE A 42 -1.15 6.02 -4.09
CA ILE A 42 -0.90 4.58 -3.96
C ILE A 42 0.53 4.31 -4.41
N ARG A 43 1.37 3.80 -3.51
CA ARG A 43 2.74 3.36 -3.79
C ARG A 43 2.84 1.85 -3.76
N ILE A 44 3.51 1.29 -4.75
CA ILE A 44 3.76 -0.15 -4.83
C ILE A 44 5.21 -0.39 -4.44
N ALA A 45 5.45 -1.29 -3.48
CA ALA A 45 6.79 -1.71 -3.13
C ALA A 45 7.45 -2.43 -4.32
N ALA A 46 8.74 -2.18 -4.54
CA ALA A 46 9.49 -2.80 -5.63
C ALA A 46 9.62 -4.34 -5.49
N GLN A 47 9.49 -4.85 -4.26
CA GLN A 47 9.57 -6.26 -3.92
C GLN A 47 8.58 -6.59 -2.80
N PRO A 48 8.14 -7.85 -2.66
CA PRO A 48 7.21 -8.26 -1.63
C PRO A 48 7.88 -8.47 -0.26
N THR A 49 8.70 -7.52 0.18
CA THR A 49 9.44 -7.58 1.44
C THR A 49 9.06 -6.40 2.35
N GLU A 50 9.21 -6.58 3.66
CA GLU A 50 8.93 -5.53 4.64
C GLU A 50 9.83 -4.30 4.43
N ASN A 51 11.12 -4.52 4.15
CA ASN A 51 12.04 -3.42 3.83
C ASN A 51 11.60 -2.61 2.60
N ALA A 52 11.14 -3.26 1.53
CA ALA A 52 10.67 -2.55 0.34
C ALA A 52 9.38 -1.76 0.62
N LEU A 53 8.49 -2.26 1.48
CA LEU A 53 7.32 -1.53 1.95
C LEU A 53 7.71 -0.29 2.77
N LEU A 54 8.68 -0.41 3.69
CA LEU A 54 9.18 0.71 4.49
C LEU A 54 9.87 1.78 3.63
N GLN A 55 10.65 1.35 2.64
CA GLN A 55 11.24 2.25 1.64
C GLN A 55 10.16 2.99 0.84
N ALA A 56 9.12 2.28 0.38
CA ALA A 56 8.00 2.90 -0.35
C ALA A 56 7.19 3.87 0.53
N LEU A 57 7.11 3.63 1.84
CA LEU A 57 6.53 4.59 2.80
C LEU A 57 7.34 5.90 2.88
N GLY A 58 8.59 5.91 2.42
CA GLY A 58 9.50 7.04 2.52
C GLY A 58 10.33 7.02 3.79
N ASN A 59 10.39 5.90 4.51
CA ASN A 59 11.33 5.73 5.61
C ASN A 59 12.63 5.18 5.01
N PRO A 60 13.71 5.99 4.88
CA PRO A 60 14.98 5.45 4.43
C PRO A 60 15.38 4.37 5.43
N ALA A 61 15.51 3.13 4.95
CA ALA A 61 16.01 2.04 5.78
C ALA A 61 17.29 2.54 6.46
N ARG A 62 17.28 2.61 7.79
CA ARG A 62 18.47 3.01 8.55
C ARG A 62 19.56 2.03 8.15
N ALA A 63 20.54 2.51 7.38
CA ALA A 63 21.73 1.75 7.05
C ALA A 63 22.41 1.42 8.39
N VAL A 64 22.51 0.14 8.70
CA VAL A 64 23.27 -0.39 9.83
C VAL A 64 24.57 -0.94 9.27
#